data_AF-A0A2V5JP12-F1
#
_entry.id   AF-A0A2V5JP12-F1
#
_cell.length_a   1.000
_cell.length_b   1.000
_cell.length_c   1.000
_cell.angle_alpha   90.00
_cell.angle_beta   90.00
_cell.angle_gamma   90.00
#
_symmetry.space_group_name_H-M   'P 1'
#
loop_
_entity.id
_entity.type
_entity.pdbx_description
1 polymer ?
#
loop_
_entity_poly.entity_id
_entity_poly.type
_entity_poly.pdbx_seq_one_letter_code
_entity_poly.pdbx_strand_id
1 'polypeptide(L)'
;MKNHHSLRAEAAETAIAVEEAPAVNGLVFLTAGLGALLSALMLFLGAGDPATISAPVFFLTPLLPAICAALLWLPLSFTKGTEARRQSISAAGVLVIVGAMFFFVEWSARFELSLFFALMLFAWGSRLKHTPLKCAALPYLVAAIALRVFDFPGEAFVLLALGVATIGWVVSVRRRASTQ
;
A
#
# COMPACT_ATOMS: atom_id res chain seq x y z
N MET A 1 -33.87 -14.16 19.81
CA MET A 1 -34.17 -12.82 19.28
C MET A 1 -32.87 -12.02 19.24
N LYS A 2 -32.24 -11.86 18.07
CA LYS A 2 -31.04 -11.01 17.93
C LYS A 2 -31.52 -9.55 18.00
N ASN A 3 -30.96 -8.80 18.95
CA ASN A 3 -31.43 -7.49 19.36
C ASN A 3 -31.46 -6.51 18.17
N HIS A 4 -32.62 -5.95 17.85
CA HIS A 4 -32.76 -4.88 16.84
C HIS A 4 -31.82 -3.69 17.08
N HIS A 5 -31.40 -3.47 18.33
CA HIS A 5 -30.39 -2.47 18.68
C HIS A 5 -28.97 -2.80 18.18
N SER A 6 -28.55 -4.07 18.16
CA SER A 6 -27.23 -4.44 17.63
C SER A 6 -27.18 -4.30 16.11
N LEU A 7 -28.27 -4.68 15.42
CA LEU A 7 -28.39 -4.52 13.97
C LEU A 7 -28.38 -3.04 13.54
N ARG A 8 -29.00 -2.14 14.33
CA ARG A 8 -28.96 -0.69 14.06
C ARG A 8 -27.60 -0.08 14.34
N ALA A 9 -26.89 -0.54 15.38
CA ALA A 9 -25.53 -0.09 15.67
C ALA A 9 -24.56 -0.54 14.56
N GLU A 10 -24.64 -1.80 14.12
CA GLU A 10 -23.83 -2.35 13.04
C GLU A 10 -24.15 -1.67 11.69
N ALA A 11 -25.41 -1.34 11.42
CA ALA A 11 -25.82 -0.55 10.26
C ALA A 11 -25.31 0.90 10.30
N ALA A 12 -25.28 1.52 11.49
CA ALA A 12 -24.73 2.87 11.67
C ALA A 12 -23.20 2.88 11.54
N GLU A 13 -22.51 1.89 12.11
CA GLU A 13 -21.06 1.73 11.98
C GLU A 13 -20.64 1.44 10.53
N THR A 14 -21.44 0.66 9.80
CA THR A 14 -21.19 0.41 8.36
C THR A 14 -21.50 1.63 7.51
N ALA A 15 -22.51 2.44 7.82
CA ALA A 15 -22.77 3.70 7.13
C ALA A 15 -21.63 4.72 7.32
N ILE A 16 -21.15 4.86 8.56
CA ILE A 16 -20.01 5.74 8.89
C ILE A 16 -18.72 5.22 8.22
N ALA A 17 -18.53 3.90 8.17
CA ALA A 17 -17.41 3.28 7.47
C ALA A 17 -17.42 3.57 5.96
N VAL A 18 -18.59 3.66 5.33
CA VAL A 18 -18.74 3.99 3.90
C VAL A 18 -18.38 5.46 3.63
N GLU A 19 -18.71 6.36 4.55
CA GLU A 19 -18.44 7.81 4.41
C GLU A 19 -16.95 8.15 4.65
N GLU A 20 -16.28 7.45 5.57
CA GLU A 20 -14.84 7.64 5.84
C GLU A 20 -13.91 6.82 4.93
N ALA A 21 -14.40 5.73 4.35
CA ALA A 21 -13.66 4.91 3.39
C ALA A 21 -12.91 5.74 2.33
N PRO A 22 -13.50 6.73 1.62
CA PRO A 22 -12.77 7.50 0.60
C PRO A 22 -11.58 8.29 1.14
N ALA A 23 -11.65 8.83 2.35
CA ALA A 23 -10.54 9.55 2.97
C ALA A 23 -9.39 8.60 3.33
N VAL A 24 -9.72 7.47 3.95
CA VAL A 24 -8.76 6.41 4.30
C VAL A 24 -8.15 5.79 3.04
N ASN A 25 -8.95 5.55 2.00
CA ASN A 25 -8.50 5.04 0.71
C ASN A 25 -7.53 6.01 0.05
N GLY A 26 -7.84 7.31 0.04
CA GLY A 26 -6.93 8.33 -0.48
C GLY A 26 -5.57 8.31 0.22
N LEU A 27 -5.55 8.10 1.55
CA LEU A 27 -4.33 7.92 2.31
C LEU A 27 -3.56 6.65 1.87
N VAL A 28 -4.26 5.51 1.75
CA VAL A 28 -3.69 4.23 1.28
C VAL A 28 -3.04 4.36 -0.10
N PHE A 29 -3.74 4.97 -1.06
CA PHE A 29 -3.22 5.19 -2.40
C PHE A 29 -2.00 6.15 -2.41
N LEU A 30 -2.06 7.25 -1.64
CA LEU A 30 -0.94 8.18 -1.55
C LEU A 30 0.31 7.52 -0.97
N THR A 31 0.16 6.74 0.11
CA THR A 31 1.30 6.06 0.72
C THR A 31 1.81 4.90 -0.14
N ALA A 32 0.93 4.17 -0.83
CA ALA A 32 1.35 3.16 -1.81
C ALA A 32 2.15 3.78 -2.96
N GLY A 33 1.69 4.90 -3.51
CA GLY A 33 2.37 5.60 -4.57
C GLY A 33 3.71 6.18 -4.13
N LEU A 34 3.76 6.82 -2.95
CA LEU A 34 5.00 7.32 -2.36
C LEU A 34 6.00 6.18 -2.10
N GLY A 35 5.51 5.06 -1.58
CA GLY A 35 6.32 3.87 -1.37
C GLY A 35 6.92 3.32 -2.65
N ALA A 36 6.12 3.24 -3.71
CA ALA A 36 6.59 2.79 -5.03
C ALA A 36 7.66 3.74 -5.59
N LEU A 37 7.49 5.06 -5.44
CA LEU A 37 8.48 6.06 -5.88
C LEU A 37 9.79 5.96 -5.09
N LEU A 38 9.71 5.81 -3.76
CA LEU A 38 10.90 5.65 -2.93
C LEU A 38 11.61 4.32 -3.22
N SER A 39 10.86 3.26 -3.50
CA SER A 39 11.40 1.95 -3.89
C SER A 39 12.10 2.02 -5.25
N ALA A 40 11.50 2.73 -6.22
CA ALA A 40 12.15 3.03 -7.50
C ALA A 40 13.45 3.83 -7.32
N LEU A 41 13.44 4.84 -6.44
CA LEU A 41 14.63 5.62 -6.13
C LEU A 41 15.75 4.73 -5.56
N MET A 42 15.44 3.83 -4.63
CA MET A 42 16.45 2.91 -4.07
C MET A 42 17.03 1.99 -5.15
N LEU A 43 16.20 1.47 -6.06
CA LEU A 43 16.68 0.68 -7.19
C LEU A 43 17.61 1.48 -8.12
N PHE A 44 17.30 2.74 -8.41
CA PHE A 44 18.21 3.63 -9.16
C PHE A 44 19.52 3.92 -8.43
N LEU A 45 19.51 3.90 -7.09
CA LEU A 45 20.70 4.07 -6.26
C LEU A 45 21.49 2.76 -6.04
N GLY A 46 21.16 1.70 -6.78
CA GLY A 46 21.91 0.44 -6.78
C GLY A 46 21.35 -0.64 -5.85
N ALA A 47 20.10 -0.52 -5.37
CA ALA A 47 19.53 -1.55 -4.48
C ALA A 47 19.44 -2.95 -5.09
N GLY A 48 19.44 -3.06 -6.43
CA GLY A 48 19.44 -4.34 -7.15
C GLY A 48 20.83 -4.95 -7.38
N ASP A 49 21.92 -4.23 -7.06
CA ASP A 49 23.29 -4.69 -7.29
C ASP A 49 24.12 -4.68 -5.97
N PRO A 50 24.34 -5.85 -5.36
CA PRO A 50 25.13 -5.97 -4.14
C PRO A 50 26.57 -5.46 -4.26
N ALA A 51 27.11 -5.38 -5.47
CA ALA A 51 28.49 -4.96 -5.70
C ALA A 51 28.68 -3.44 -5.65
N THR A 52 27.62 -2.66 -5.91
CA THR A 52 27.70 -1.19 -6.03
C THR A 52 26.82 -0.45 -5.02
N ILE A 53 26.03 -1.19 -4.23
CA ILE A 53 25.11 -0.63 -3.25
C ILE A 53 25.84 0.10 -2.11
N SER A 54 25.43 1.34 -1.85
CA SER A 54 25.90 2.08 -0.68
C SER A 54 25.23 1.58 0.60
N ALA A 55 25.93 1.61 1.73
CA ALA A 55 25.39 1.13 3.01
C ALA A 55 24.01 1.73 3.38
N PRO A 56 23.74 3.04 3.18
CA PRO A 56 22.41 3.59 3.45
C PRO A 56 21.31 2.97 2.58
N VAL A 57 21.59 2.75 1.29
CA VAL A 57 20.62 2.15 0.35
C VAL A 57 20.36 0.69 0.70
N PHE A 58 21.42 -0.03 1.09
CA PHE A 58 21.32 -1.41 1.56
C PHE A 58 20.39 -1.55 2.78
N PHE A 59 20.49 -0.64 3.76
CA PHE A 59 19.60 -0.68 4.93
C PHE A 59 18.18 -0.17 4.64
N LEU A 60 18.03 0.86 3.80
CA LEU A 60 16.74 1.51 3.58
C LEU A 60 15.80 0.71 2.67
N THR A 61 16.33 0.06 1.63
CA THR A 61 15.53 -0.71 0.66
C THR A 61 14.57 -1.70 1.30
N PRO A 62 15.04 -2.63 2.16
CA PRO A 62 14.15 -3.61 2.81
C PRO A 62 13.23 -2.98 3.87
N LEU A 63 13.54 -1.79 4.37
CA LEU A 63 12.73 -1.07 5.34
C LEU A 63 11.60 -0.26 4.70
N LEU A 64 11.67 0.04 3.40
CA LEU A 64 10.66 0.84 2.71
C LEU A 64 9.24 0.26 2.84
N PRO A 65 9.01 -1.04 2.64
CA PRO A 65 7.72 -1.67 2.93
C PRO A 65 7.17 -1.36 4.32
N ALA A 66 8.02 -1.50 5.35
CA ALA A 66 7.65 -1.26 6.74
C ALA A 66 7.41 0.23 7.02
N ILE A 67 8.24 1.13 6.45
CA ILE A 67 8.06 2.58 6.53
C ILE A 67 6.73 2.99 5.90
N CYS A 68 6.38 2.45 4.74
CA CYS A 68 5.11 2.73 4.08
C CYS A 68 3.91 2.27 4.91
N ALA A 69 3.97 1.06 5.45
CA ALA A 69 2.92 0.56 6.34
C ALA A 69 2.83 1.39 7.64
N ALA A 70 3.96 1.84 8.20
CA ALA A 70 4.00 2.73 9.36
C ALA A 70 3.43 4.11 9.07
N LEU A 71 3.73 4.70 7.91
CA LEU A 71 3.18 5.98 7.46
C LEU A 71 1.65 5.96 7.31
N LEU A 72 1.07 4.79 7.03
CA LEU A 72 -0.38 4.58 7.11
C LEU A 72 -0.84 4.37 8.55
N TRP A 73 -0.16 3.50 9.29
CA TRP A 73 -0.56 3.09 10.64
C TRP A 73 -0.53 4.22 11.67
N LEU A 74 0.51 5.06 11.66
CA LEU A 74 0.73 6.10 12.65
C LEU A 74 -0.42 7.14 12.68
N PRO A 75 -0.75 7.84 11.57
CA PRO A 75 -1.87 8.77 11.56
C PRO A 75 -3.19 8.03 11.82
N LEU A 76 -3.32 6.80 11.30
CA LEU A 76 -4.47 5.93 11.56
C LEU A 76 -4.56 5.44 13.01
N SER A 77 -3.57 5.62 13.88
CA SER A 77 -3.66 5.21 15.29
C SER A 77 -4.12 6.34 16.21
N PHE A 78 -3.93 7.59 15.79
CA PHE A 78 -4.17 8.77 16.65
C PHE A 78 -5.51 9.50 16.43
N THR A 79 -6.33 9.13 15.45
CA THR A 79 -7.69 9.71 15.35
C THR A 79 -8.77 8.73 15.88
N LYS A 80 -9.93 9.24 16.28
CA LYS A 80 -10.94 8.40 16.97
C LYS A 80 -11.95 7.84 15.96
N GLY A 81 -12.32 6.57 16.12
CA GLY A 81 -13.74 6.24 16.21
C GLY A 81 -14.50 5.65 15.03
N THR A 82 -13.92 4.87 14.09
CA THR A 82 -14.72 4.16 13.06
C THR A 82 -14.23 2.76 12.69
N GLU A 83 -15.13 1.95 12.12
CA GLU A 83 -14.88 0.55 11.76
C GLU A 83 -13.96 0.40 10.52
N ALA A 84 -14.12 1.23 9.48
CA ALA A 84 -13.20 1.29 8.34
C ALA A 84 -11.75 1.60 8.80
N ARG A 85 -11.63 2.44 9.83
CA ARG A 85 -10.35 2.80 10.44
C ARG A 85 -9.77 1.67 11.26
N ARG A 86 -10.56 0.98 12.10
CA ARG A 86 -10.12 -0.24 12.82
C ARG A 86 -9.61 -1.31 11.85
N GLN A 87 -10.34 -1.55 10.75
CA GLN A 87 -9.94 -2.51 9.72
C GLN A 87 -8.66 -2.10 8.99
N SER A 88 -8.45 -0.80 8.79
CA SER A 88 -7.22 -0.25 8.20
C SER A 88 -6.03 -0.31 9.15
N ILE A 89 -6.22 -0.03 10.45
CA ILE A 89 -5.17 -0.19 11.48
C ILE A 89 -4.72 -1.65 11.55
N SER A 90 -5.69 -2.58 11.57
CA SER A 90 -5.42 -4.02 11.55
C SER A 90 -4.64 -4.45 10.31
N ALA A 91 -5.04 -3.99 9.12
CA ALA A 91 -4.33 -4.28 7.87
C ALA A 91 -2.91 -3.71 7.87
N ALA A 92 -2.74 -2.47 8.36
CA ALA A 92 -1.45 -1.82 8.48
C ALA A 92 -0.52 -2.57 9.41
N GLY A 93 -1.00 -2.99 10.59
CA GLY A 93 -0.20 -3.76 11.54
C GLY A 93 0.29 -5.08 10.95
N VAL A 94 -0.58 -5.81 10.24
CA VAL A 94 -0.18 -7.05 9.54
C VAL A 94 0.86 -6.77 8.46
N LEU A 95 0.73 -5.68 7.72
CA LEU A 95 1.68 -5.31 6.66
C LEU A 95 3.01 -4.78 7.17
N VAL A 96 3.05 -4.15 8.35
CA VAL A 96 4.30 -3.85 9.06
C VAL A 96 5.01 -5.16 9.42
N ILE A 97 4.29 -6.14 9.96
CA ILE A 97 4.87 -7.46 10.30
C ILE A 97 5.37 -8.17 9.05
N VAL A 98 4.56 -8.21 7.99
CA VAL A 98 4.95 -8.81 6.70
C VAL A 98 6.14 -8.07 6.09
N GLY A 99 6.16 -6.74 6.11
CA GLY A 99 7.30 -5.93 5.67
C GLY A 99 8.56 -6.18 6.49
N ALA A 100 8.44 -6.32 7.81
CA ALA A 100 9.56 -6.69 8.68
C ALA A 100 10.04 -8.13 8.42
N MET A 101 9.14 -9.07 8.15
CA MET A 101 9.51 -10.42 7.71
C MET A 101 10.24 -10.36 6.36
N PHE A 102 9.81 -9.49 5.44
CA PHE A 102 10.51 -9.25 4.18
C PHE A 102 11.92 -8.71 4.41
N PHE A 103 12.14 -7.80 5.35
CA PHE A 103 13.50 -7.35 5.71
C PHE A 103 14.44 -8.51 6.05
N PHE A 104 13.94 -9.54 6.74
CA PHE A 104 14.73 -10.74 7.04
C PHE A 104 14.80 -11.75 5.88
N VAL A 105 13.81 -11.78 4.98
CA VAL A 105 13.72 -12.72 3.84
C VAL A 105 14.43 -12.22 2.58
N GLU A 106 14.46 -10.92 2.32
CA GLU A 106 15.21 -10.28 1.21
C GLU A 106 16.71 -10.56 1.31
N TRP A 107 17.19 -10.88 2.52
CA TRP A 107 18.51 -11.45 2.78
C TRP A 107 18.77 -12.78 2.01
N SER A 108 17.72 -13.46 1.53
CA SER A 108 17.78 -14.81 0.94
C SER A 108 17.18 -14.94 -0.47
N ALA A 109 16.36 -14.00 -0.96
CA ALA A 109 15.71 -14.11 -2.25
C ALA A 109 15.47 -12.74 -2.90
N ARG A 110 15.76 -12.62 -4.21
CA ARG A 110 15.34 -11.50 -5.08
C ARG A 110 13.82 -11.37 -5.03
N PHE A 111 13.33 -10.52 -4.13
CA PHE A 111 11.92 -10.24 -3.94
C PHE A 111 11.55 -8.98 -4.71
N GLU A 112 10.53 -9.04 -5.56
CA GLU A 112 10.09 -7.90 -6.37
C GLU A 112 9.29 -6.93 -5.49
N LEU A 113 9.78 -5.70 -5.33
CA LEU A 113 9.12 -4.63 -4.57
C LEU A 113 7.70 -4.36 -5.11
N SER A 114 7.49 -4.52 -6.41
CA SER A 114 6.19 -4.46 -7.07
C SER A 114 5.17 -5.46 -6.52
N LEU A 115 5.59 -6.67 -6.12
CA LEU A 115 4.71 -7.68 -5.52
C LEU A 115 4.25 -7.26 -4.11
N PHE A 116 5.12 -6.62 -3.33
CA PHE A 116 4.74 -6.06 -2.02
C PHE A 116 3.60 -5.06 -2.16
N PHE A 117 3.71 -4.09 -3.08
CA PHE A 117 2.68 -3.08 -3.29
C PHE A 117 1.36 -3.68 -3.80
N ALA A 118 1.42 -4.72 -4.64
CA ALA A 118 0.25 -5.46 -5.06
C ALA A 118 -0.47 -6.11 -3.88
N LEU A 119 0.26 -6.83 -3.02
CA LEU A 119 -0.29 -7.49 -1.84
C LEU A 119 -0.86 -6.47 -0.85
N MET A 120 -0.15 -5.36 -0.63
CA MET A 120 -0.60 -4.28 0.23
C MET A 120 -1.93 -3.68 -0.25
N LEU A 121 -2.02 -3.27 -1.53
CA LEU A 121 -3.24 -2.69 -2.11
C LEU A 121 -4.40 -3.69 -2.11
N PHE A 122 -4.12 -4.96 -2.41
CA PHE A 122 -5.15 -6.00 -2.43
C PHE A 122 -5.67 -6.34 -1.03
N ALA A 123 -4.79 -6.46 -0.04
CA ALA A 123 -5.16 -6.70 1.35
C ALA A 123 -6.02 -5.55 1.90
N TRP A 124 -5.64 -4.31 1.61
CA TRP A 124 -6.40 -3.13 2.01
C TRP A 124 -7.74 -3.03 1.29
N GLY A 125 -7.78 -3.23 -0.02
CA GLY A 125 -9.02 -3.24 -0.79
C GLY A 125 -9.97 -4.36 -0.36
N SER A 126 -9.45 -5.51 0.08
CA SER A 126 -10.24 -6.61 0.62
C SER A 126 -10.82 -6.31 1.99
N ARG A 127 -10.03 -5.71 2.89
CA ARG A 127 -10.50 -5.30 4.22
C ARG A 127 -11.54 -4.18 4.13
N LEU A 128 -11.27 -3.15 3.35
CA LEU A 128 -12.16 -2.00 3.20
C LEU A 128 -13.34 -2.24 2.25
N LYS A 129 -13.46 -3.44 1.66
CA LYS A 129 -14.44 -3.76 0.60
C LYS A 129 -14.43 -2.74 -0.55
N HIS A 130 -13.28 -2.09 -0.79
CA HIS A 130 -13.15 -1.02 -1.77
C HIS A 130 -12.58 -1.55 -3.08
N THR A 131 -13.44 -1.71 -4.07
CA THR A 131 -13.10 -2.27 -5.38
C THR A 131 -11.95 -1.53 -6.09
N PRO A 132 -11.86 -0.18 -6.09
CA PRO A 132 -10.76 0.53 -6.72
C PRO A 132 -9.37 0.16 -6.18
N LEU A 133 -9.22 -0.10 -4.87
CA LEU A 133 -7.95 -0.54 -4.29
C LEU A 133 -7.55 -1.94 -4.76
N LYS A 134 -8.52 -2.85 -4.89
CA LYS A 134 -8.29 -4.19 -5.45
C LYS A 134 -7.87 -4.11 -6.92
N CYS A 135 -8.51 -3.25 -7.69
CA CYS A 135 -8.16 -3.03 -9.09
C CYS A 135 -6.78 -2.39 -9.23
N ALA A 136 -6.42 -1.47 -8.33
CA ALA A 136 -5.09 -0.85 -8.32
C ALA A 136 -3.98 -1.85 -8.00
N ALA A 137 -4.26 -2.94 -7.29
CA ALA A 137 -3.29 -4.01 -7.07
C ALA A 137 -2.94 -4.79 -8.36
N LEU A 138 -3.85 -4.86 -9.33
CA LEU A 138 -3.66 -5.66 -10.54
C LEU A 138 -2.47 -5.18 -11.40
N PRO A 139 -2.31 -3.88 -11.71
CA PRO A 139 -1.12 -3.40 -12.41
C PRO A 139 0.19 -3.74 -11.71
N TYR A 140 0.25 -3.64 -10.38
CA TYR A 140 1.44 -3.99 -9.59
C TYR A 140 1.71 -5.50 -9.63
N LEU A 141 0.66 -6.33 -9.58
CA LEU A 141 0.80 -7.79 -9.68
C LEU A 141 1.26 -8.22 -11.07
N VAL A 142 0.68 -7.64 -12.11
CA VAL A 142 1.07 -7.89 -13.51
C VAL A 142 2.52 -7.47 -13.74
N ALA A 143 2.91 -6.30 -13.23
CA ALA A 143 4.29 -5.83 -13.24
C ALA A 143 5.24 -6.83 -12.58
N ALA A 144 4.93 -7.27 -11.35
CA ALA A 144 5.75 -8.24 -10.64
C ALA A 144 5.91 -9.57 -11.42
N ILE A 145 4.82 -10.08 -11.98
CA ILE A 145 4.86 -11.31 -12.79
C ILE A 145 5.68 -11.09 -14.07
N ALA A 146 5.47 -9.99 -14.79
CA ALA A 146 6.18 -9.70 -16.02
C ALA A 146 7.69 -9.52 -15.78
N LEU A 147 8.06 -8.73 -14.77
CA LEU A 147 9.47 -8.52 -14.38
C LEU A 147 10.14 -9.85 -14.05
N ARG A 148 9.44 -10.72 -13.32
CA ARG A 148 9.93 -12.05 -12.94
C ARG A 148 10.04 -13.02 -14.12
N VAL A 149 9.07 -13.04 -15.02
CA VAL A 149 9.03 -13.96 -16.17
C VAL A 149 10.02 -13.56 -17.25
N PHE A 150 10.19 -12.26 -17.47
CA PHE A 150 11.07 -11.74 -18.53
C PHE A 150 12.48 -11.37 -18.02
N ASP A 151 12.75 -11.59 -16.72
CA ASP A 151 14.02 -11.24 -16.04
C ASP A 151 14.47 -9.81 -16.37
N PHE A 152 13.50 -8.89 -16.42
CA PHE A 152 13.68 -7.53 -16.93
C PHE A 152 14.21 -6.61 -15.82
N PRO A 153 15.39 -5.99 -15.95
CA PRO A 153 16.02 -5.20 -14.89
C PRO A 153 15.36 -3.81 -14.67
N GLY A 154 14.19 -3.57 -15.24
CA GLY A 154 13.52 -2.26 -15.24
C GLY A 154 12.46 -2.07 -14.15
N GLU A 155 12.50 -2.83 -13.05
CA GLU A 155 11.54 -2.69 -11.95
C GLU A 155 11.44 -1.23 -11.44
N ALA A 156 12.56 -0.50 -11.41
CA ALA A 156 12.58 0.91 -11.03
C ALA A 156 11.66 1.79 -11.89
N PHE A 157 11.69 1.62 -13.22
CA PHE A 157 10.85 2.39 -14.14
C PHE A 157 9.38 2.03 -14.00
N VAL A 158 9.10 0.74 -13.79
CA VAL A 158 7.72 0.26 -13.60
C VAL A 158 7.13 0.80 -12.30
N LEU A 159 7.88 0.74 -11.20
CA LEU A 159 7.48 1.32 -9.92
C LEU A 159 7.31 2.83 -9.99
N LEU A 160 8.16 3.52 -10.76
CA LEU A 160 8.03 4.96 -10.99
C LEU A 160 6.72 5.30 -11.72
N ALA A 161 6.44 4.60 -12.82
CA ALA A 161 5.21 4.79 -13.59
C ALA A 161 3.96 4.47 -12.76
N LEU A 162 3.95 3.33 -12.07
CA LEU A 162 2.84 2.91 -11.21
C LEU A 162 2.66 3.85 -10.01
N GLY A 163 3.75 4.31 -9.39
CA GLY A 163 3.72 5.27 -8.28
C GLY A 163 3.09 6.61 -8.70
N VAL A 164 3.53 7.18 -9.83
CA VAL A 164 2.95 8.41 -10.38
C VAL A 164 1.47 8.21 -10.72
N ALA A 165 1.11 7.09 -11.37
CA ALA A 165 -0.28 6.81 -11.72
C ALA A 165 -1.18 6.69 -10.47
N THR A 166 -0.69 6.03 -9.43
CA THR A 166 -1.40 5.81 -8.16
C THR A 166 -1.64 7.13 -7.41
N ILE A 167 -0.65 8.03 -7.38
CA ILE A 167 -0.81 9.37 -6.79
C ILE A 167 -1.73 10.24 -7.66
N GLY A 168 -1.49 10.26 -8.97
CA GLY A 168 -2.28 11.05 -9.94
C GLY A 168 -3.76 10.67 -9.93
N TRP A 169 -4.07 9.39 -9.70
CA TRP A 169 -5.44 8.91 -9.51
C TRP A 169 -6.11 9.59 -8.32
N VAL A 170 -5.48 9.62 -7.14
CA VAL A 170 -6.07 10.26 -5.95
C VAL A 170 -6.30 11.75 -6.17
N VAL A 171 -5.33 12.44 -6.77
CA VAL A 171 -5.42 13.89 -7.03
C VAL A 171 -6.55 14.19 -8.03
N SER A 172 -6.69 13.40 -9.09
CA SER A 172 -7.74 13.58 -10.09
C SER A 172 -9.14 13.28 -9.55
N VAL A 173 -9.30 12.25 -8.72
CA VAL A 173 -10.57 11.93 -8.05
C VAL A 173 -10.98 13.04 -7.07
N ARG A 174 -10.05 13.57 -6.27
CA ARG A 174 -10.33 14.69 -5.36
C ARG A 174 -10.74 15.97 -6.08
N ARG A 175 -10.10 16.29 -7.21
CA ARG A 175 -10.46 17.46 -8.03
C ARG A 175 -11.85 17.34 -8.64
N ARG A 176 -12.27 16.15 -9.09
CA ARG A 176 -13.63 15.96 -9.61
C ARG A 176 -14.68 16.15 -8.53
N ALA A 177 -14.41 15.68 -7.31
CA ALA A 177 -15.34 15.83 -6.18
C ALA A 177 -15.49 17.29 -5.70
N SER A 178 -14.47 18.14 -5.86
CA SER A 178 -14.55 19.57 -5.49
C SER A 178 -15.20 20.47 -6.54
N THR A 179 -15.50 19.94 -7.72
CA THR A 179 -16.10 20.70 -8.83
C THR A 179 -17.59 20.38 -9.02
N GLN A 180 -18.14 19.49 -8.18
CA GLN A 180 -19.56 19.17 -8.06
C GLN A 180 -20.11 19.80 -6.78
#